data_AF-A0A821YX91-F1
#
_entry.id   AF-A0A821YX91-F1
#
_cell.length_a   1.000
_cell.length_b   1.000
_cell.length_c   1.000
_cell.angle_alpha   90.00
_cell.angle_beta   90.00
_cell.angle_gamma   90.00
#
_symmetry.space_group_name_H-M   'P 1'
#
loop_
_entity.id
_entity.type
_entity.pdbx_description
1 polymer ?
#
loop_
_entity_poly.entity_id
_entity_poly.type
_entity_poly.pdbx_seq_one_letter_code
_entity_poly.pdbx_strand_id
1 'polypeptide(L)' 'RNYDLRVRDVQEDAATTFRIPIDQIILYWKGRNICETPNESLESLGIENNHTMRVCRGDDQSQQ' A
#
# COMPACT_ATOMS: atom_id res chain seq x y z
N ARG A 1 8.25 14.60 -16.63
CA ARG A 1 8.94 13.72 -15.66
C ARG A 1 7.96 12.59 -15.38
N ASN A 2 8.30 11.36 -15.77
CA ASN A 2 7.57 10.17 -15.32
C ASN A 2 7.99 10.00 -13.86
N TYR A 3 7.11 10.35 -12.93
CA TYR A 3 7.36 10.05 -11.52
C TYR A 3 6.84 8.63 -11.32
N ASP A 4 7.75 7.68 -11.09
CA ASP A 4 7.34 6.32 -10.75
C ASP A 4 6.56 6.37 -9.44
N LEU A 5 5.32 5.89 -9.48
CA LEU A 5 4.47 5.78 -8.30
C LEU A 5 5.14 4.86 -7.29
N ARG A 6 5.17 5.30 -6.05
CA ARG A 6 5.74 4.56 -4.92
C ARG A 6 4.64 4.00 -4.05
N VAL A 7 5.01 3.03 -3.21
CA VAL A 7 4.11 2.48 -2.20
C VAL A 7 3.52 3.58 -1.32
N ARG A 8 4.33 4.58 -0.93
CA ARG A 8 3.89 5.71 -0.12
C ARG A 8 2.74 6.51 -0.76
N ASP A 9 2.79 6.72 -2.07
CA ASP A 9 1.76 7.48 -2.79
C ASP A 9 0.40 6.75 -2.71
N VAL A 10 0.42 5.43 -2.87
CA VAL A 10 -0.78 4.58 -2.73
C VAL A 10 -1.28 4.55 -1.28
N GLN A 11 -0.37 4.55 -0.31
CA GLN A 11 -0.72 4.57 1.11
C GLN A 11 -1.43 5.87 1.51
N GLU A 12 -0.96 7.01 0.97
CA GLU A 12 -1.57 8.33 1.16
C GLU A 12 -2.95 8.43 0.49
N ASP A 13 -3.09 7.89 -0.72
CA ASP A 13 -4.37 7.84 -1.43
C ASP A 13 -5.39 6.96 -0.70
N ALA A 14 -4.97 5.79 -0.21
CA ALA A 14 -5.80 4.90 0.59
C ALA A 14 -6.23 5.55 1.91
N ALA A 15 -5.31 6.23 2.61
CA ALA A 15 -5.62 6.95 3.85
C ALA A 15 -6.72 8.00 3.63
N THR A 16 -6.63 8.74 2.53
CA THR A 16 -7.61 9.76 2.15
C THR A 16 -8.95 9.15 1.74
N THR A 17 -8.92 8.10 0.91
CA THR A 17 -10.10 7.43 0.37
C THR A 17 -10.91 6.72 1.46
N PHE A 18 -10.23 5.99 2.34
CA PHE A 18 -10.87 5.23 3.42
C PHE A 18 -11.05 6.03 4.71
N ARG A 19 -10.52 7.26 4.78
CA ARG A 19 -10.51 8.10 5.99
C ARG A 19 -9.89 7.39 7.20
N ILE A 20 -8.82 6.65 6.94
CA ILE A 20 -8.04 5.93 7.95
C ILE A 20 -6.70 6.68 8.10
N PRO A 21 -6.20 6.91 9.32
CA PRO A 21 -4.86 7.47 9.52
C PRO A 21 -3.80 6.67 8.76
N ILE A 22 -2.85 7.35 8.11
CA ILE A 22 -1.86 6.70 7.24
C ILE A 22 -1.01 5.66 8.00
N ASP A 23 -0.72 5.91 9.27
CA ASP A 23 -0.01 5.01 10.19
C ASP A 23 -0.81 3.74 10.53
N GLN A 24 -2.11 3.73 10.23
CA GLN A 24 -3.00 2.57 10.37
C GLN A 24 -3.29 1.90 9.03
N ILE A 25 -2.82 2.41 7.89
CA ILE A 25 -2.98 1.72 6.60
C ILE A 25 -1.87 0.68 6.41
N ILE A 26 -2.27 -0.57 6.18
CA ILE A 26 -1.37 -1.65 5.76
C ILE A 26 -1.80 -2.12 4.36
N LEU A 27 -0.87 -2.04 3.41
CA LEU A 27 -1.08 -2.48 2.03
C LEU A 27 -0.44 -3.86 1.83
N TYR A 28 -1.21 -4.80 1.29
CA TYR A 28 -0.76 -6.13 0.94
C TYR A 28 -0.77 -6.36 -0.57
N TRP A 29 0.38 -6.81 -1.09
CA TRP A 29 0.55 -7.28 -2.47
C TRP A 29 1.09 -8.70 -2.47
N LYS A 30 0.39 -9.64 -3.11
CA LYS A 30 0.76 -11.08 -3.15
C LYS A 30 1.08 -11.66 -1.76
N GLY A 31 0.30 -11.25 -0.75
CA GLY A 31 0.47 -11.70 0.63
C GLY A 31 1.60 -11.02 1.43
N ARG A 32 2.34 -10.07 0.83
CA ARG A 32 3.41 -9.31 1.50
C ARG A 32 2.94 -7.93 1.90
N ASN A 33 3.31 -7.49 3.10
CA ASN A 33 3.15 -6.11 3.53
C ASN A 33 4.16 -5.23 2.80
N ILE A 34 3.69 -4.39 1.88
CA ILE A 34 4.59 -3.51 1.10
C ILE A 34 4.84 -2.17 1.80
N CYS A 35 4.10 -1.84 2.87
CA CYS A 35 4.35 -0.63 3.65
C CYS A 35 5.72 -0.64 4.35
N GLU A 36 6.38 -1.80 4.42
CA GLU A 36 7.76 -1.93 4.91
C GLU A 36 8.79 -1.30 3.95
N THR A 37 8.43 -1.11 2.68
CA THR A 37 9.28 -0.49 1.65
C THR A 37 8.61 0.74 1.01
N PRO A 38 8.33 1.81 1.78
CA PRO A 38 7.49 2.93 1.32
C PRO A 38 8.06 3.72 0.13
N ASN A 39 9.39 3.67 -0.06
CA ASN A 39 10.09 4.37 -1.14
C ASN A 39 10.24 3.52 -2.42
N GLU A 40 9.87 2.25 -2.36
CA GLU A 40 9.96 1.33 -3.49
C GLU A 40 8.89 1.68 -4.54
N SER A 41 9.24 1.57 -5.82
CA SER A 41 8.29 1.85 -6.90
C SER A 41 7.35 0.67 -7.09
N LEU A 42 6.10 0.96 -7.46
CA LEU A 42 5.11 -0.07 -7.79
C LEU A 42 5.61 -0.98 -8.92
N GLU A 43 6.30 -0.41 -9.91
CA GLU A 43 6.91 -1.16 -11.02
C GLU A 43 7.95 -2.18 -10.53
N SER A 44 8.82 -1.81 -9.60
CA SER A 44 9.83 -2.74 -9.04
C SER A 44 9.22 -3.90 -8.26
N LEU A 45 8.00 -3.70 -7.72
CA LEU A 45 7.19 -4.75 -7.09
C LEU A 45 6.35 -5.56 -8.09
N GLY A 46 6.42 -5.23 -9.38
CA GLY A 46 5.61 -5.82 -10.46
C GLY A 46 4.12 -5.50 -10.31
N ILE A 47 3.79 -4.33 -9.75
CA ILE A 47 2.43 -3.81 -9.64
C ILE A 47 2.19 -2.90 -10.84
N GLU A 48 1.25 -3.32 -11.69
CA GLU A 48 0.82 -2.59 -12.88
C GLU A 48 -0.59 -2.05 -12.69
N ASN A 49 -1.03 -1.22 -13.63
CA ASN A 49 -2.39 -0.69 -13.64
C ASN A 49 -3.42 -1.84 -13.65
N ASN A 50 -4.56 -1.65 -12.98
CA ASN A 50 -5.64 -2.63 -12.78
C ASN A 50 -5.31 -3.85 -11.91
N HIS A 51 -4.11 -3.95 -11.32
CA HIS A 51 -3.86 -4.96 -10.30
C HIS A 51 -4.60 -4.64 -8.99
N THR A 52 -5.24 -5.66 -8.40
CA THR A 52 -5.94 -5.51 -7.12
C THR A 52 -4.98 -5.69 -5.95
N MET A 53 -5.03 -4.77 -5.00
CA MET A 53 -4.28 -4.83 -3.75
C MET A 53 -5.25 -4.93 -2.57
N ARG A 54 -4.79 -5.54 -1.47
CA ARG A 54 -5.59 -5.61 -0.24
C ARG A 54 -5.16 -4.47 0.69
N VAL A 55 -6.13 -3.70 1.15
CA VAL A 55 -5.95 -2.65 2.16
C VAL A 55 -6.51 -3.17 3.49
N CYS A 56 -5.71 -3.07 4.54
CA CYS A 56 -6.08 -3.45 5.90
C CYS A 56 -5.85 -2.27 6.85
N ARG A 57 -6.59 -2.25 7.96
CA ARG A 57 -6.35 -1.33 9.07
C ARG A 57 -5.47 -2.02 10.12
N GLY A 58 -4.39 -1.36 10.52
CA GLY A 58 -3.30 -1.90 11.36
C GLY A 58 -3.59 -1.97 12.86
N ASP A 59 -4.83 -1.76 13.28
CA ASP A 59 -5.34 -2.13 14.60
C ASP A 59 -5.68 -3.62 14.71
N ASP A 60 -5.70 -4.35 13.59
CA ASP A 60 -6.00 -5.78 13.56
C ASP A 60 -4.74 -6.63 13.82
N GLN A 61 -4.45 -6.91 15.10
CA GLN A 61 -3.50 -7.94 15.54
C GLN A 61 -4.04 -9.38 15.34
N SER A 62 -4.90 -9.63 14.35
CA SER A 62 -5.53 -10.94 14.16
C SER A 62 -5.36 -11.47 12.75
N GLN A 63 -4.46 -12.44 12.61
CA GLN A 63 -4.58 -13.71 11.85
C GLN A 63 -3.15 -14.27 11.78
N GLN A 64 -2.69 -15.10 12.73
CA GLN A 64 -2.99 -16.54 12.88
C GLN A 64 -2.95 -17.29 11.54
#